data_AF-A0A2R2MS64-F1
#
_entry.id   AF-A0A2R2MS64-F1
#
_cell.length_a   1.000
_cell.length_b   1.000
_cell.length_c   1.000
_cell.angle_alpha   90.00
_cell.angle_beta   90.00
_cell.angle_gamma   90.00
#
_symmetry.space_group_name_H-M   'P 1'
#
loop_
_entity.id
_entity.type
_entity.pdbx_description
1 polymer ?
#
loop_
_entity_poly.entity_id
_entity_poly.type
_entity_poly.pdbx_seq_one_letter_code
_entity_poly.pdbx_strand_id
1 'polypeptide(L)'
;MPTSSCKKCDPKSTKGCLIKNRLLIVSMIGICLGITLGLGLRPASLSESTIMWIGIWGELFLRMLKMIIIPLIIACLVTGVGALEDKASGRLGIATLVYIIVTQIIGVMIGIMLAVSIRPGTNLGDEAQFGTASSTEYGDTFADMLRNLFPENVVQACLQHVGTEVSSNTSKKNAGFATNLTKPSKLVIYKDGTNLLGIVVFSLVFGWRVHAAGEVGKPVYNFFVGVSVVIFKMLTLIFWYAPLGIASLIAASILRVEDISTAFLSLGLLVLSVVVGNLFHMLVV
;
A
#
# COMPACT_ATOMS: atom_id res chain seq x y z
N MET A 1 -37.11 22.98 25.29
CA MET A 1 -36.08 24.01 25.08
C MET A 1 -34.70 23.36 25.16
N PRO A 2 -33.74 23.65 24.26
CA PRO A 2 -33.87 24.15 22.91
C PRO A 2 -33.71 23.01 21.89
N THR A 3 -34.58 23.03 20.88
CA THR A 3 -34.44 22.30 19.63
C THR A 3 -33.27 22.91 18.87
N SER A 4 -32.18 22.16 18.70
CA SER A 4 -31.09 22.54 17.81
C SER A 4 -31.60 22.49 16.38
N SER A 5 -32.02 23.66 15.91
CA SER A 5 -32.45 23.91 14.54
C SER A 5 -31.32 23.49 13.59
N CYS A 6 -31.48 22.32 12.97
CA CYS A 6 -30.63 21.89 11.88
C CYS A 6 -30.91 22.83 10.71
N LYS A 7 -30.16 23.93 10.64
CA LYS A 7 -30.19 24.85 9.50
C LYS A 7 -29.85 24.03 8.26
N LYS A 8 -30.88 23.74 7.46
CA LYS A 8 -30.75 23.20 6.11
C LYS A 8 -29.70 24.06 5.39
N CYS A 9 -28.56 23.46 5.07
CA CYS A 9 -27.54 24.13 4.27
C CYS A 9 -28.13 24.35 2.88
N ASP A 10 -28.31 25.62 2.51
CA ASP A 10 -28.72 26.01 1.17
C ASP A 10 -27.63 25.56 0.18
N PRO A 11 -27.91 24.66 -0.78
CA PRO A 11 -26.93 24.13 -1.72
C PRO A 11 -26.35 25.20 -2.67
N LYS A 12 -26.90 26.42 -2.67
CA LYS A 12 -26.43 27.56 -3.47
C LYS A 12 -25.46 28.49 -2.72
N SER A 13 -25.15 28.23 -1.44
CA SER A 13 -24.19 29.05 -0.69
C SER A 13 -22.77 28.46 -0.78
N THR A 14 -21.83 29.24 -1.33
CA THR A 14 -20.39 28.91 -1.40
C THR A 14 -19.82 28.45 -0.05
N LYS A 15 -20.30 29.00 1.07
CA LYS A 15 -19.90 28.60 2.44
C LYS A 15 -20.33 27.17 2.79
N GLY A 16 -21.50 26.71 2.33
CA GLY A 16 -21.97 25.34 2.54
C GLY A 16 -21.14 24.30 1.78
N CYS A 17 -20.72 24.64 0.56
CA CYS A 17 -19.81 23.81 -0.24
C CYS A 17 -18.42 23.70 0.41
N LEU A 18 -17.86 24.81 0.89
CA LEU A 18 -16.57 24.87 1.59
C LEU A 18 -16.54 23.99 2.86
N ILE A 19 -17.60 24.02 3.66
CA ILE A 19 -17.69 23.22 4.89
C ILE A 19 -17.83 21.73 4.59
N LYS A 20 -18.59 21.37 3.54
CA LYS A 20 -18.80 19.98 3.13
C LYS A 20 -17.52 19.34 2.58
N ASN A 21 -16.71 20.11 1.85
CA ASN A 21 -15.50 19.64 1.19
C ASN A 21 -14.21 20.07 1.92
N ARG A 22 -14.30 20.47 3.19
CA ARG A 22 -13.17 21.04 3.95
C ARG A 22 -11.90 20.19 3.89
N LEU A 23 -12.01 18.87 4.01
CA LEU A 23 -10.86 17.97 4.07
C LEU A 23 -10.11 17.96 2.74
N LEU A 24 -10.85 17.89 1.64
CA LEU A 24 -10.30 17.92 0.28
C LEU A 24 -9.60 19.26 0.02
N ILE A 25 -10.22 20.37 0.41
CA ILE A 25 -9.67 21.70 0.23
C ILE A 25 -8.39 21.90 1.05
N VAL A 26 -8.38 21.49 2.32
CA VAL A 26 -7.18 21.57 3.17
C VAL A 26 -6.07 20.67 2.63
N SER A 27 -6.40 19.49 2.07
CA SER A 27 -5.42 18.60 1.43
C SER A 27 -4.80 19.23 0.18
N MET A 28 -5.61 19.85 -0.67
CA MET A 28 -5.12 20.57 -1.85
C MET A 28 -4.21 21.75 -1.46
N ILE A 29 -4.59 22.51 -0.43
CA ILE A 29 -3.75 23.57 0.13
C ILE A 29 -2.43 22.99 0.67
N GLY A 30 -2.48 21.87 1.39
CA GLY A 30 -1.28 21.18 1.89
C GLY A 30 -0.32 20.76 0.76
N ILE A 31 -0.85 20.23 -0.34
CA ILE A 31 -0.05 19.90 -1.54
C ILE A 31 0.60 21.16 -2.10
N CYS A 32 -0.17 22.23 -2.33
CA CYS A 32 0.38 23.49 -2.86
C CYS A 32 1.45 24.09 -1.94
N LEU A 33 1.23 24.07 -0.61
CA LEU A 33 2.20 24.53 0.38
C LEU A 33 3.47 23.66 0.37
N GLY A 34 3.35 22.34 0.29
CA GLY A 34 4.49 21.42 0.21
C GLY A 34 5.34 21.68 -1.03
N ILE A 35 4.71 21.87 -2.20
CA ILE A 35 5.41 22.21 -3.44
C ILE A 35 6.11 23.57 -3.32
N THR A 36 5.39 24.59 -2.83
CA THR A 36 5.94 25.95 -2.71
C THR A 36 7.12 25.99 -1.74
N LEU A 37 7.01 25.33 -0.58
CA LEU A 37 8.09 25.23 0.39
C LEU A 37 9.29 24.44 -0.15
N GLY A 38 9.04 23.30 -0.80
CA GLY A 38 10.10 22.47 -1.40
C GLY A 38 10.89 23.22 -2.47
N LEU A 39 10.22 23.92 -3.39
CA LEU A 39 10.86 24.72 -4.45
C LEU A 39 11.55 25.97 -3.90
N GLY A 40 10.92 26.65 -2.93
CA GLY A 40 11.45 27.88 -2.35
C GLY A 40 12.68 27.68 -1.46
N LEU A 41 12.78 26.54 -0.78
CA LEU A 41 13.91 26.19 0.09
C LEU A 41 15.08 25.53 -0.66
N ARG A 42 14.85 25.07 -1.89
CA ARG A 42 15.86 24.41 -2.72
C ARG A 42 17.13 25.23 -2.99
N PRO A 43 17.08 26.53 -3.36
CA PRO A 43 18.28 27.31 -3.63
C PRO A 43 19.15 27.55 -2.39
N ALA A 44 18.64 27.29 -1.19
CA ALA A 44 19.36 27.50 0.07
C ALA A 44 20.33 26.36 0.42
N SER A 45 20.46 25.32 -0.42
CA SER A 45 21.38 24.18 -0.24
C SER A 45 21.44 23.68 1.21
N LEU A 46 20.27 23.27 1.72
CA LEU A 46 20.07 22.86 3.11
C LEU A 46 20.87 21.60 3.45
N SER A 47 21.30 21.49 4.71
CA SER A 47 21.91 20.27 5.23
C SER A 47 20.90 19.11 5.28
N GLU A 48 21.37 17.88 5.08
CA GLU A 48 20.59 16.63 5.19
C GLU A 48 19.79 16.54 6.49
N SER A 49 20.37 17.01 7.61
CA SER A 49 19.67 17.02 8.89
C SER A 49 18.41 17.91 8.84
N THR A 50 18.48 19.06 8.18
CA THR A 50 17.32 19.97 8.06
C THR A 50 16.24 19.36 7.17
N ILE A 51 16.63 18.69 6.08
CA ILE A 51 15.70 17.98 5.20
C ILE A 51 14.98 16.85 5.96
N MET A 52 15.71 16.12 6.82
CA MET A 52 15.13 15.12 7.71
C MET A 52 14.08 15.72 8.67
N TRP A 53 14.39 16.84 9.32
CA TRP A 53 13.45 17.54 10.21
C TRP A 53 12.22 18.08 9.46
N ILE A 54 12.39 18.56 8.23
CA ILE A 54 11.25 18.98 7.39
C ILE A 54 10.36 17.78 7.06
N GLY A 55 10.94 16.60 6.82
CA GLY A 55 10.23 15.38 6.43
C GLY A 55 9.59 14.58 7.57
N ILE A 56 9.87 14.91 8.84
CA ILE A 56 9.45 14.10 10.00
C ILE A 56 7.92 13.94 10.11
N TRP A 57 7.16 14.98 9.74
CA TRP A 57 5.71 14.94 9.77
C TRP A 57 5.14 14.04 8.68
N GLY A 58 5.77 14.03 7.50
CA GLY A 58 5.48 13.07 6.44
C GLY A 58 5.82 11.63 6.84
N GLU A 59 6.95 11.41 7.52
CA GLU A 59 7.31 10.09 8.03
C GLU A 59 6.32 9.60 9.09
N LEU A 60 5.93 10.45 10.04
CA LEU A 60 4.94 10.12 11.06
C LEU A 60 3.59 9.78 10.43
N PHE A 61 3.16 10.51 9.39
CA PHE A 61 1.97 10.18 8.62
C PHE A 61 2.02 8.77 8.04
N LEU A 62 3.11 8.41 7.36
CA LEU A 62 3.28 7.08 6.77
C LEU A 62 3.31 5.99 7.86
N ARG A 63 3.93 6.25 9.01
CA ARG A 63 3.94 5.33 10.17
C ARG A 63 2.53 5.12 10.73
N MET A 64 1.72 6.17 10.86
CA MET A 64 0.33 6.06 11.30
C MET A 64 -0.53 5.22 10.33
N LEU A 65 -0.35 5.40 9.02
CA LEU A 65 -1.03 4.58 8.01
C LEU A 65 -0.62 3.11 8.11
N LYS A 66 0.69 2.83 8.20
CA LYS A 66 1.23 1.47 8.35
C LYS A 66 0.77 0.79 9.65
N MET A 67 0.56 1.54 10.72
CA MET A 67 0.07 1.00 12.00
C MET A 67 -1.36 0.46 11.89
N ILE A 68 -2.22 1.12 11.11
CA ILE A 68 -3.64 0.74 10.98
C ILE A 68 -3.87 -0.40 9.98
N ILE A 69 -2.96 -0.63 9.03
CA ILE A 69 -3.23 -1.53 7.90
C ILE A 69 -3.54 -2.97 8.34
N ILE A 70 -2.75 -3.54 9.27
CA ILE A 70 -2.93 -4.93 9.74
C ILE A 70 -4.27 -5.14 10.44
N PRO A 71 -4.61 -4.40 11.52
CA PRO A 71 -5.87 -4.63 12.22
C PRO A 71 -7.08 -4.31 11.34
N LEU A 72 -6.96 -3.36 10.41
CA LEU A 72 -8.03 -3.05 9.46
C LEU A 72 -8.28 -4.20 8.49
N ILE A 73 -7.23 -4.73 7.85
CA ILE A 73 -7.36 -5.83 6.87
C ILE A 73 -8.00 -7.06 7.53
N ILE A 74 -7.52 -7.46 8.71
CA ILE A 74 -8.06 -8.63 9.42
C ILE A 74 -9.55 -8.40 9.74
N ALA A 75 -9.89 -7.26 10.36
CA ALA A 75 -11.28 -6.98 10.75
C ALA A 75 -12.22 -6.85 9.54
N CYS A 76 -11.78 -6.19 8.46
CA CYS A 76 -12.59 -6.00 7.26
C CYS A 76 -12.77 -7.29 6.46
N LEU A 77 -11.75 -8.16 6.38
CA LEU A 77 -11.88 -9.43 5.65
C LEU A 77 -12.75 -10.43 6.41
N VAL A 78 -12.57 -10.53 7.74
CA VAL A 78 -13.38 -11.42 8.57
C VAL A 78 -14.86 -11.03 8.52
N THR A 79 -15.15 -9.72 8.61
CA THR A 79 -16.53 -9.23 8.52
C THR A 79 -17.07 -9.24 7.08
N GLY A 80 -16.23 -8.98 6.08
CA GLY A 80 -16.61 -8.97 4.67
C GLY A 80 -17.06 -10.33 4.16
N VAL A 81 -16.35 -11.41 4.54
CA VAL A 81 -16.75 -12.78 4.16
C VAL A 81 -17.98 -13.24 4.96
N GLY A 82 -18.07 -12.87 6.24
CA GLY A 82 -19.22 -13.24 7.09
C GLY A 82 -20.51 -12.48 6.80
N ALA A 83 -20.48 -11.44 5.97
CA ALA A 83 -21.66 -10.73 5.52
C ALA A 83 -22.37 -11.40 4.32
N LEU A 84 -21.78 -12.45 3.74
CA LEU A 84 -22.35 -13.16 2.58
C LEU A 84 -23.45 -14.13 3.03
N GLU A 85 -24.69 -13.93 2.59
CA GLU A 85 -25.84 -14.77 2.97
C GLU A 85 -25.85 -16.15 2.26
N ASP A 86 -26.15 -17.21 3.02
CA ASP A 86 -25.93 -18.61 2.63
C ASP A 86 -26.87 -19.21 1.57
N LYS A 87 -28.07 -18.65 1.33
CA LYS A 87 -29.15 -19.45 0.69
C LYS A 87 -29.81 -18.89 -0.57
N ALA A 88 -29.71 -17.60 -0.87
CA ALA A 88 -30.26 -17.02 -2.11
C ALA A 88 -29.18 -16.55 -3.10
N SER A 89 -27.94 -16.39 -2.64
CA SER A 89 -26.89 -15.66 -3.35
C SER A 89 -25.74 -16.55 -3.85
N GLY A 90 -25.68 -17.85 -3.53
CA GLY A 90 -24.50 -18.66 -3.83
C GLY A 90 -24.10 -18.67 -5.32
N ARG A 91 -25.04 -18.90 -6.24
CA ARG A 91 -24.74 -18.97 -7.68
C ARG A 91 -24.51 -17.58 -8.30
N LEU A 92 -25.30 -16.58 -7.90
CA LEU A 92 -25.12 -15.20 -8.36
C LEU A 92 -23.83 -14.57 -7.80
N GLY A 93 -23.51 -14.87 -6.55
CA GLY A 93 -22.32 -14.44 -5.83
C GLY A 93 -21.05 -15.07 -6.39
N ILE A 94 -21.05 -16.38 -6.70
CA ILE A 94 -19.93 -17.01 -7.40
C ILE A 94 -19.75 -16.42 -8.80
N ALA A 95 -20.83 -16.21 -9.57
CA ALA A 95 -20.73 -15.57 -10.88
C ALA A 95 -20.16 -14.14 -10.79
N THR A 96 -20.60 -13.36 -9.79
CA THR A 96 -20.09 -12.03 -9.50
C THR A 96 -18.62 -12.06 -9.08
N LEU A 97 -18.21 -13.02 -8.24
CA LEU A 97 -16.83 -13.18 -7.81
C LEU A 97 -15.93 -13.54 -9.00
N VAL A 98 -16.35 -14.48 -9.85
CA VAL A 98 -15.61 -14.85 -11.06
C VAL A 98 -15.49 -13.64 -11.99
N TYR A 99 -16.58 -12.89 -12.20
CA TYR A 99 -16.55 -11.64 -12.97
C TYR A 99 -15.54 -10.64 -12.40
N ILE A 100 -15.54 -10.40 -11.08
CA ILE A 100 -14.58 -9.50 -10.42
C ILE A 100 -13.15 -10.00 -10.60
N ILE A 101 -12.89 -11.28 -10.41
CA ILE A 101 -11.53 -11.84 -10.58
C ILE A 101 -11.04 -11.68 -12.02
N VAL A 102 -11.87 -12.02 -13.01
CA VAL A 102 -11.51 -11.91 -14.43
C VAL A 102 -11.23 -10.46 -14.83
N THR A 103 -12.12 -9.54 -14.45
CA THR A 103 -11.97 -8.11 -14.76
C THR A 103 -10.74 -7.48 -14.09
N GLN A 104 -10.39 -7.91 -12.87
CA GLN A 104 -9.17 -7.49 -12.18
C GLN A 104 -7.91 -8.06 -12.82
N ILE A 105 -7.92 -9.33 -13.25
CA ILE A 105 -6.79 -9.92 -14.00
C ILE A 105 -6.56 -9.13 -15.29
N ILE A 106 -7.61 -8.84 -16.06
CA ILE A 106 -7.50 -8.05 -17.30
C ILE A 106 -6.94 -6.64 -17.01
N GLY A 107 -7.44 -5.97 -15.96
CA GLY A 107 -6.96 -4.65 -15.55
C GLY A 107 -5.49 -4.64 -15.13
N VAL A 108 -5.06 -5.61 -14.33
CA VAL A 108 -3.64 -5.75 -13.93
C VAL A 108 -2.75 -6.03 -15.14
N MET A 109 -3.18 -6.88 -16.08
CA MET A 109 -2.42 -7.16 -17.31
C MET A 109 -2.24 -5.91 -18.17
N ILE A 110 -3.30 -5.12 -18.38
CA ILE A 110 -3.23 -3.83 -19.08
C ILE A 110 -2.28 -2.87 -18.36
N GLY A 111 -2.41 -2.76 -17.03
CA GLY A 111 -1.56 -1.88 -16.22
C GLY A 111 -0.07 -2.24 -16.31
N ILE A 112 0.27 -3.53 -16.19
CA ILE A 112 1.65 -4.02 -16.32
C ILE A 112 2.17 -3.79 -17.75
N MET A 113 1.36 -4.10 -18.77
CA MET A 113 1.75 -3.91 -20.17
C MET A 113 2.09 -2.44 -20.46
N LEU A 114 1.25 -1.50 -20.01
CA LEU A 114 1.50 -0.07 -20.18
C LEU A 114 2.72 0.38 -19.37
N ALA A 115 2.86 -0.04 -18.12
CA ALA A 115 3.99 0.33 -17.28
C ALA A 115 5.34 -0.15 -17.85
N VAL A 116 5.40 -1.38 -18.36
CA VAL A 116 6.62 -1.96 -18.98
C VAL A 116 6.92 -1.33 -20.34
N SER A 117 5.91 -0.86 -21.07
CA SER A 117 6.08 -0.19 -22.37
C SER A 117 6.54 1.26 -22.20
N ILE A 118 5.94 2.00 -21.27
CA ILE A 118 6.22 3.42 -21.02
C ILE A 118 7.49 3.59 -20.17
N ARG A 119 7.78 2.63 -19.28
CA ARG A 119 8.93 2.62 -18.35
C ARG A 119 9.13 3.96 -17.64
N PRO A 120 8.12 4.45 -16.89
CA PRO A 120 8.24 5.70 -16.17
C PRO A 120 9.38 5.62 -15.14
N GLY A 121 10.23 6.65 -15.08
CA GLY A 121 11.34 6.73 -14.13
C GLY A 121 12.69 6.20 -14.61
N THR A 122 12.81 5.70 -15.84
CA THR A 122 14.13 5.31 -16.42
C THR A 122 15.11 6.46 -16.59
N ASN A 123 14.62 7.70 -16.57
CA ASN A 123 15.43 8.91 -16.68
C ASN A 123 15.81 9.51 -15.31
N LEU A 124 15.39 8.88 -14.21
CA LEU A 124 15.90 9.16 -12.87
C LEU A 124 17.18 8.34 -12.74
N GLY A 125 18.32 8.97 -12.46
CA GLY A 125 19.60 8.26 -12.26
C GLY A 125 19.48 7.12 -11.23
N ASP A 126 20.50 6.27 -11.17
CA ASP A 126 20.54 5.03 -10.34
C ASP A 126 20.28 5.25 -8.83
N GLU A 127 20.27 6.50 -8.36
CA GLU A 127 19.96 6.94 -6.99
C GLU A 127 18.50 6.72 -6.56
N ALA A 128 17.59 6.35 -7.47
CA ALA A 128 16.19 6.05 -7.16
C ALA A 128 15.89 4.56 -6.89
N GLN A 129 16.90 3.72 -6.62
CA GLN A 129 16.70 2.31 -6.30
C GLN A 129 16.15 2.12 -4.87
N PHE A 130 14.83 2.19 -4.72
CA PHE A 130 14.14 1.55 -3.61
C PHE A 130 14.17 0.03 -3.80
N GLY A 131 15.18 -0.60 -3.21
CA GLY A 131 15.32 -2.05 -3.18
C GLY A 131 16.41 -2.53 -4.12
N THR A 132 17.47 -3.11 -3.55
CA THR A 132 18.41 -3.95 -4.27
C THR A 132 17.62 -5.09 -4.89
N ALA A 133 17.41 -5.04 -6.21
CA ALA A 133 16.91 -6.17 -6.96
C ALA A 133 17.94 -7.29 -6.81
N SER A 134 17.73 -8.15 -5.81
CA SER A 134 18.48 -9.38 -5.66
C SER A 134 18.21 -10.17 -6.94
N SER A 135 19.26 -10.63 -7.61
CA SER A 135 19.18 -11.48 -8.80
C SER A 135 18.64 -12.85 -8.40
N THR A 136 17.37 -12.89 -8.01
CA THR A 136 16.64 -14.07 -7.59
C THR A 136 16.02 -14.70 -8.84
N GLU A 137 16.16 -16.01 -8.97
CA GLU A 137 15.59 -16.74 -10.09
C GLU A 137 14.05 -16.66 -10.03
N TYR A 138 13.37 -16.55 -11.18
CA TYR A 138 11.91 -16.46 -11.22
C TYR A 138 11.21 -17.59 -10.44
N GLY A 139 11.79 -18.79 -10.44
CA GLY A 139 11.29 -19.93 -9.67
C GLY A 139 11.35 -19.73 -8.16
N ASP A 140 12.39 -19.06 -7.65
CA ASP A 140 12.53 -18.77 -6.22
C ASP A 140 11.51 -17.72 -5.79
N THR A 141 11.27 -16.67 -6.59
CA THR A 141 10.24 -15.66 -6.30
C THR A 141 8.84 -16.26 -6.26
N PHE A 142 8.51 -17.16 -7.19
CA PHE A 142 7.23 -17.86 -7.17
C PHE A 142 7.10 -18.79 -5.96
N ALA A 143 8.17 -19.52 -5.61
CA ALA A 143 8.20 -20.35 -4.41
C ALA A 143 8.03 -19.51 -3.13
N ASP A 144 8.69 -18.34 -3.05
CA ASP A 144 8.55 -17.40 -1.95
C ASP A 144 7.13 -16.84 -1.86
N MET A 145 6.48 -16.54 -2.99
CA MET A 145 5.07 -16.15 -3.01
C MET A 145 4.17 -17.23 -2.42
N LEU A 146 4.38 -18.50 -2.79
CA LEU A 146 3.62 -19.64 -2.25
C LEU A 146 3.88 -19.86 -0.75
N ARG A 147 5.14 -19.76 -0.30
CA ARG A 147 5.48 -19.83 1.14
C ARG A 147 4.81 -18.70 1.92
N ASN A 148 4.78 -17.49 1.36
CA ASN A 148 4.11 -16.36 1.97
C ASN A 148 2.58 -16.46 1.93
N LEU A 149 1.99 -17.21 0.99
CA LEU A 149 0.55 -17.48 0.94
C LEU A 149 0.07 -18.26 2.17
N PHE A 150 0.88 -19.18 2.67
CA PHE A 150 0.61 -20.00 3.86
C PHE A 150 1.73 -19.82 4.91
N PRO A 151 1.70 -18.72 5.70
CA PRO A 151 2.74 -18.48 6.69
C PRO A 151 2.71 -19.54 7.79
N GLU A 152 3.89 -19.90 8.32
CA GLU A 152 4.03 -20.83 9.44
C GLU A 152 3.34 -20.32 10.72
N ASN A 153 3.30 -18.99 10.89
CA ASN A 153 2.68 -18.33 12.04
C ASN A 153 2.08 -16.96 11.66
N VAL A 154 0.84 -16.69 12.08
CA VAL A 154 0.12 -15.44 11.78
C VAL A 154 0.74 -14.23 12.50
N VAL A 155 1.20 -14.40 13.74
CA VAL A 155 1.85 -13.32 14.50
C VAL A 155 3.20 -12.98 13.88
N GLN A 156 3.97 -13.99 13.47
CA GLN A 156 5.22 -13.77 12.74
C GLN A 156 4.97 -13.08 11.40
N ALA A 157 3.90 -13.46 10.68
CA ALA A 157 3.50 -12.82 9.42
C ALA A 157 3.20 -11.30 9.58
N CYS A 158 2.82 -10.84 10.77
CA CYS A 158 2.66 -9.41 11.05
C CYS A 158 3.99 -8.64 11.01
N LEU A 159 5.11 -9.31 11.30
CA LEU A 159 6.42 -8.70 11.49
C LEU A 159 7.40 -9.01 10.34
N GLN A 160 7.30 -10.22 9.78
CA GLN A 160 8.27 -10.78 8.86
C GLN A 160 7.60 -11.52 7.69
N HIS A 161 8.33 -11.62 6.58
CA HIS A 161 7.95 -12.39 5.40
C HIS A 161 9.13 -13.23 4.92
N VAL A 162 8.84 -14.29 4.18
CA VAL A 162 9.85 -15.22 3.66
C VAL A 162 10.43 -14.67 2.36
N GLY A 163 11.75 -14.71 2.23
CA GLY A 163 12.45 -14.42 0.97
C GLY A 163 13.69 -15.29 0.80
N THR A 164 13.98 -15.66 -0.44
CA THR A 164 15.18 -16.42 -0.79
C THR A 164 16.33 -15.46 -1.06
N GLU A 165 17.44 -15.63 -0.35
CA GLU A 165 18.69 -14.95 -0.63
C GLU A 165 19.72 -15.92 -1.23
N VAL A 166 20.32 -15.50 -2.34
CA VAL A 166 21.41 -16.22 -2.98
C VAL A 166 22.70 -15.79 -2.28
N SER A 167 23.14 -16.57 -1.31
CA SER A 167 24.43 -16.32 -0.66
C SER A 167 25.54 -16.97 -1.49
N SER A 168 26.37 -16.14 -2.14
CA SER A 168 27.59 -16.59 -2.78
C SER A 168 28.68 -16.78 -1.71
N ASN A 169 28.63 -17.90 -0.99
CA ASN A 169 29.69 -18.23 -0.04
C ASN A 169 31.01 -18.47 -0.81
N THR A 170 31.93 -17.51 -0.74
CA THR A 170 33.31 -17.70 -1.21
C THR A 170 34.02 -18.57 -0.18
N SER A 171 34.01 -19.89 -0.36
CA SER A 171 34.77 -20.80 0.48
C SER A 171 36.26 -20.71 0.12
N LYS A 172 37.03 -19.89 0.86
CA LYS A 172 38.50 -19.94 0.82
C LYS A 172 38.93 -21.26 1.48
N LYS A 173 39.25 -22.28 0.67
CA LYS A 173 39.97 -23.47 1.14
C LYS A 173 41.47 -23.22 1.04
N ASN A 174 42.19 -23.50 2.14
CA ASN A 174 43.65 -23.40 2.20
C ASN A 174 44.32 -24.41 1.24
N ALA A 175 45.44 -23.96 0.67
CA ALA A 175 46.34 -24.57 -0.30
C ALA A 175 46.36 -26.11 -0.42
N GLY A 176 46.19 -26.59 -1.65
CA GLY A 176 46.49 -27.95 -2.07
C GLY A 176 45.36 -28.61 -2.86
N PHE A 177 45.20 -28.23 -4.13
CA PHE A 177 44.17 -28.74 -5.08
C PHE A 177 42.77 -28.08 -4.93
N ALA A 178 42.60 -26.90 -5.52
CA ALA A 178 41.35 -26.15 -5.54
C ALA A 178 40.78 -26.06 -6.96
N THR A 179 39.77 -26.88 -7.27
CA THR A 179 38.75 -26.48 -8.25
C THR A 179 37.83 -25.50 -7.53
N ASN A 180 37.79 -24.24 -7.97
CA ASN A 180 36.81 -23.24 -7.51
C ASN A 180 35.40 -23.70 -7.93
N LEU A 181 34.80 -24.60 -7.15
CA LEU A 181 33.41 -25.01 -7.32
C LEU A 181 32.55 -24.05 -6.48
N THR A 182 32.32 -22.87 -7.01
CA THR A 182 31.37 -21.91 -6.45
C THR A 182 29.96 -22.47 -6.65
N LYS A 183 29.46 -23.26 -5.71
CA LYS A 183 28.05 -23.64 -5.69
C LYS A 183 27.29 -22.53 -4.95
N PRO A 184 26.44 -21.74 -5.63
CA PRO A 184 25.56 -20.82 -4.92
C PRO A 184 24.63 -21.63 -4.01
N SER A 185 24.66 -21.35 -2.70
CA SER A 185 23.70 -21.91 -1.75
C SER A 185 22.56 -20.91 -1.61
N LYS A 186 21.35 -21.31 -2.03
CA LYS A 186 20.13 -20.54 -1.82
C LYS A 186 19.65 -20.79 -0.38
N LEU A 187 19.47 -19.74 0.41
CA LEU A 187 18.94 -19.84 1.77
C LEU A 187 17.60 -19.13 1.83
N VAL A 188 16.59 -19.84 2.35
CA VAL A 188 15.28 -19.25 2.67
C VAL A 188 15.42 -18.55 4.02
N ILE A 189 15.19 -17.24 4.06
CA ILE A 189 15.31 -16.43 5.27
C ILE A 189 14.04 -15.67 5.56
N TYR A 190 13.87 -15.28 6.82
CA TYR A 190 12.86 -14.32 7.25
C TYR A 190 13.39 -12.90 7.11
N LYS A 191 12.72 -12.09 6.30
CA LYS A 191 13.01 -10.67 6.10
C LYS A 191 12.03 -9.83 6.90
N ASP A 192 12.51 -8.72 7.46
CA ASP A 192 11.66 -7.78 8.18
C ASP A 192 10.67 -7.11 7.22
N GLY A 193 9.41 -7.04 7.63
CA GLY A 193 8.32 -6.52 6.84
C GLY A 193 7.11 -7.45 6.89
N THR A 194 5.92 -6.87 6.94
CA THR A 194 4.67 -7.61 7.08
C THR A 194 4.36 -8.46 5.85
N ASN A 195 4.08 -9.75 6.06
CA ASN A 195 3.50 -10.63 5.05
C ASN A 195 1.98 -10.37 4.92
N LEU A 196 1.61 -9.33 4.15
CA LEU A 196 0.20 -8.99 3.92
C LEU A 196 -0.55 -10.12 3.20
N LEU A 197 0.10 -10.82 2.26
CA LEU A 197 -0.51 -11.89 1.48
C LEU A 197 -1.03 -13.02 2.40
N GLY A 198 -0.17 -13.51 3.30
CA GLY A 198 -0.54 -14.55 4.26
C GLY A 198 -1.63 -14.11 5.24
N ILE A 199 -1.58 -12.86 5.71
CA ILE A 199 -2.61 -12.29 6.60
C ILE A 199 -3.97 -12.23 5.89
N VAL A 200 -4.00 -11.85 4.61
CA VAL A 200 -5.23 -11.81 3.81
C VAL A 200 -5.81 -13.21 3.66
N VAL A 201 -5.01 -14.20 3.26
CA VAL A 201 -5.47 -15.59 3.09
C VAL A 201 -5.98 -16.17 4.40
N PHE A 202 -5.22 -16.01 5.49
CA PHE A 202 -5.67 -16.45 6.82
C PHE A 202 -6.99 -15.80 7.20
N SER A 203 -7.13 -14.49 7.03
CA SER A 203 -8.34 -13.74 7.42
C SER A 203 -9.56 -14.14 6.60
N LEU A 204 -9.39 -14.45 5.31
CA LEU A 204 -10.46 -14.95 4.45
C LEU A 204 -10.95 -16.33 4.89
N VAL A 205 -10.03 -17.27 5.13
CA VAL A 205 -10.37 -18.63 5.60
C VAL A 205 -10.98 -18.57 7.01
N PHE A 206 -10.40 -17.78 7.90
CA PHE A 206 -10.92 -17.59 9.26
C PHE A 206 -12.32 -16.96 9.24
N GLY A 207 -12.53 -15.89 8.47
CA GLY A 207 -13.84 -15.25 8.30
C GLY A 207 -14.89 -16.22 7.75
N TRP A 208 -14.52 -17.02 6.75
CA TRP A 208 -15.40 -18.07 6.21
C TRP A 208 -15.77 -19.11 7.27
N ARG A 209 -14.82 -19.55 8.11
CA ARG A 209 -15.10 -20.53 9.18
C ARG A 209 -15.90 -19.93 10.33
N VAL A 210 -15.69 -18.65 10.67
CA VAL A 210 -16.54 -17.91 11.62
C VAL A 210 -17.99 -17.87 11.13
N HIS A 211 -18.18 -17.56 9.85
CA HIS A 211 -19.50 -17.57 9.23
C HIS A 211 -20.15 -18.97 9.22
N ALA A 212 -19.40 -19.98 8.77
CA ALA A 212 -19.86 -21.37 8.70
C ALA A 212 -20.18 -21.98 10.08
N ALA A 213 -19.66 -21.41 11.18
CA ALA A 213 -19.99 -21.82 12.53
C ALA A 213 -21.38 -21.34 13.01
N GLY A 214 -22.10 -20.55 12.21
CA GLY A 214 -23.47 -20.11 12.49
C GLY A 214 -23.56 -19.31 13.79
N GLU A 215 -24.50 -19.70 14.68
CA GLU A 215 -24.73 -19.01 15.96
C GLU A 215 -23.48 -18.95 16.85
N VAL A 216 -22.62 -19.98 16.81
CA VAL A 216 -21.39 -20.05 17.62
C VAL A 216 -20.35 -19.03 17.14
N GLY A 217 -20.37 -18.68 15.84
CA GLY A 217 -19.46 -17.71 15.25
C GLY A 217 -19.87 -16.25 15.46
N LYS A 218 -21.15 -15.98 15.77
CA LYS A 218 -21.69 -14.61 15.89
C LYS A 218 -20.94 -13.71 16.89
N PRO A 219 -20.54 -14.17 18.09
CA PRO A 219 -19.77 -13.33 19.00
C PRO A 219 -18.42 -12.88 18.42
N VAL A 220 -17.73 -13.79 17.71
CA VAL A 220 -16.45 -13.50 17.05
C VAL A 220 -16.65 -12.52 15.90
N TYR A 221 -17.68 -12.74 15.07
CA TYR A 221 -18.03 -11.81 14.00
C TYR A 221 -18.31 -10.39 14.54
N ASN A 222 -19.17 -10.28 15.57
CA ASN A 222 -19.54 -9.00 16.17
C ASN A 222 -18.34 -8.28 16.81
N PHE A 223 -17.39 -9.02 17.37
CA PHE A 223 -16.13 -8.46 17.84
C PHE A 223 -15.37 -7.76 16.69
N PHE A 224 -15.16 -8.45 15.57
CA PHE A 224 -14.46 -7.87 14.42
C PHE A 224 -15.23 -6.72 13.77
N VAL A 225 -16.58 -6.76 13.76
CA VAL A 225 -17.40 -5.61 13.37
C VAL A 225 -17.10 -4.40 14.26
N GLY A 226 -17.12 -4.57 15.58
CA GLY A 226 -16.78 -3.52 16.53
C GLY A 226 -15.38 -2.94 16.31
N VAL A 227 -14.39 -3.82 16.13
CA VAL A 227 -13.00 -3.42 15.81
C VAL A 227 -12.94 -2.59 14.53
N SER A 228 -13.58 -3.04 13.44
CA SER A 228 -13.57 -2.31 12.16
C SER A 228 -14.15 -0.90 12.29
N VAL A 229 -15.27 -0.75 13.02
CA VAL A 229 -15.91 0.55 13.27
C VAL A 229 -15.01 1.48 14.07
N VAL A 230 -14.33 0.97 15.10
CA VAL A 230 -13.38 1.75 15.90
C VAL A 230 -12.18 2.19 15.04
N ILE A 231 -11.65 1.29 14.21
CA ILE A 231 -10.53 1.60 13.32
C ILE A 231 -10.93 2.68 12.29
N PHE A 232 -12.14 2.63 11.72
CA PHE A 232 -12.62 3.70 10.82
C PHE A 232 -12.70 5.07 11.52
N LYS A 233 -13.02 5.11 12.82
CA LYS A 233 -12.94 6.36 13.61
C LYS A 233 -11.49 6.82 13.80
N MET A 234 -10.56 5.89 14.06
CA MET A 234 -9.13 6.22 14.13
C MET A 234 -8.59 6.75 12.80
N LEU A 235 -8.99 6.14 11.66
CA LEU A 235 -8.64 6.62 10.32
C LEU A 235 -9.07 8.06 10.07
N THR A 236 -10.22 8.47 10.62
CA THR A 236 -10.70 9.85 10.48
C THR A 236 -9.72 10.85 11.11
N LEU A 237 -9.09 10.51 12.23
CA LEU A 237 -8.05 11.34 12.85
C LEU A 237 -6.81 11.45 11.96
N ILE A 238 -6.38 10.33 11.36
CA ILE A 238 -5.24 10.30 10.43
C ILE A 238 -5.53 11.12 9.18
N PHE A 239 -6.75 11.06 8.64
CA PHE A 239 -7.13 11.87 7.48
C PHE A 239 -7.08 13.36 7.77
N TRP A 240 -7.43 13.79 8.98
CA TRP A 240 -7.26 15.18 9.39
C TRP A 240 -5.80 15.62 9.54
N TYR A 241 -4.92 14.69 9.89
CA TYR A 241 -3.48 14.92 9.91
C TYR A 241 -2.86 14.92 8.50
N ALA A 242 -3.46 14.20 7.55
CA ALA A 242 -2.91 13.97 6.22
C ALA A 242 -2.45 15.25 5.48
N PRO A 243 -3.16 16.39 5.49
CA PRO A 243 -2.70 17.60 4.81
C PRO A 243 -1.31 18.08 5.27
N LEU A 244 -1.03 17.98 6.58
CA LEU A 244 0.27 18.34 7.14
C LEU A 244 1.34 17.32 6.74
N GLY A 245 1.03 16.03 6.86
CA GLY A 245 1.93 14.94 6.47
C GLY A 245 2.30 14.98 4.99
N ILE A 246 1.31 15.17 4.11
CA ILE A 246 1.49 15.26 2.66
C ILE A 246 2.33 16.50 2.29
N ALA A 247 2.06 17.66 2.90
CA ALA A 247 2.85 18.87 2.67
C ALA A 247 4.34 18.67 3.00
N SER A 248 4.61 18.11 4.18
CA SER A 248 5.96 17.79 4.65
C SER A 248 6.65 16.74 3.77
N LEU A 249 5.93 15.68 3.38
CA LEU A 249 6.48 14.62 2.55
C LEU A 249 6.86 15.13 1.15
N ILE A 250 6.00 15.96 0.53
CA ILE A 250 6.27 16.57 -0.77
C ILE A 250 7.46 17.53 -0.69
N ALA A 251 7.48 18.41 0.31
CA ALA A 251 8.58 19.37 0.49
C ALA A 251 9.93 18.64 0.65
N ALA A 252 10.00 17.63 1.53
CA ALA A 252 11.21 16.84 1.73
C ALA A 252 11.59 16.03 0.50
N SER A 253 10.63 15.47 -0.23
CA SER A 253 10.90 14.72 -1.47
C SER A 253 11.48 15.61 -2.56
N ILE A 254 10.99 16.85 -2.70
CA ILE A 254 11.53 17.83 -3.66
C ILE A 254 12.96 18.23 -3.31
N LEU A 255 13.25 18.41 -2.02
CA LEU A 255 14.59 18.83 -1.56
C LEU A 255 15.66 17.74 -1.75
N ARG A 256 15.27 16.46 -1.75
CA ARG A 256 16.19 15.32 -1.94
C ARG A 256 16.54 15.05 -3.40
N VAL A 257 15.73 15.54 -4.34
CA VAL A 257 15.95 15.29 -5.76
C VAL A 257 16.90 16.33 -6.34
N GLU A 258 18.00 15.87 -6.91
CA GLU A 258 19.00 16.73 -7.58
C GLU A 258 18.48 17.32 -8.90
N ASP A 259 17.80 16.52 -9.72
CA ASP A 259 17.22 16.93 -11.00
C ASP A 259 15.69 16.94 -10.98
N ILE A 260 15.11 18.13 -10.73
CA ILE A 260 13.66 18.25 -10.57
C ILE A 260 12.93 18.08 -11.90
N SER A 261 13.53 18.51 -13.01
CA SER A 261 12.89 18.44 -14.33
C SER A 261 12.68 17.00 -14.77
N THR A 262 13.70 16.15 -14.61
CA THR A 262 13.62 14.71 -14.92
C THR A 262 12.69 13.98 -13.94
N ALA A 263 12.67 14.39 -12.67
CA ALA A 263 11.75 13.83 -11.68
C ALA A 263 10.29 14.21 -11.93
N PHE A 264 10.00 15.48 -12.22
CA PHE A 264 8.65 15.92 -12.60
C PHE A 264 8.18 15.25 -13.90
N LEU A 265 9.06 15.10 -14.89
CA LEU A 265 8.74 14.41 -16.13
C LEU A 265 8.46 12.92 -15.88
N SER A 266 9.27 12.26 -15.05
CA SER A 266 9.08 10.85 -14.69
C SER A 266 7.80 10.61 -13.90
N LEU A 267 7.49 11.48 -12.93
CA LEU A 267 6.23 11.44 -12.19
C LEU A 267 5.04 11.74 -13.11
N GLY A 268 5.18 12.72 -14.00
CA GLY A 268 4.15 13.06 -14.99
C GLY A 268 3.87 11.90 -15.94
N LEU A 269 4.92 11.19 -16.39
CA LEU A 269 4.80 10.01 -17.24
C LEU A 269 4.14 8.84 -16.50
N LEU A 270 4.45 8.65 -15.22
CA LEU A 270 3.78 7.68 -14.35
C LEU A 270 2.27 8.00 -14.25
N VAL A 271 1.92 9.24 -13.93
CA VAL A 271 0.52 9.69 -13.82
C VAL A 271 -0.21 9.49 -15.14
N LEU A 272 0.40 9.89 -16.26
CA LEU A 272 -0.16 9.70 -17.59
C LEU A 272 -0.40 8.22 -17.90
N SER A 273 0.58 7.35 -17.63
CA SER A 273 0.47 5.90 -17.82
C SER A 273 -0.71 5.31 -17.04
N VAL A 274 -0.89 5.73 -15.78
CA VAL A 274 -1.98 5.25 -14.92
C VAL A 274 -3.33 5.76 -15.42
N VAL A 275 -3.43 7.05 -15.80
CA VAL A 275 -4.68 7.63 -16.33
C VAL A 275 -5.08 6.98 -17.65
N VAL A 276 -4.14 6.80 -18.57
CA VAL A 276 -4.38 6.11 -19.85
C VAL A 276 -4.79 4.65 -19.62
N GLY A 277 -4.12 3.94 -18.70
CA GLY A 277 -4.47 2.57 -18.35
C GLY A 277 -5.87 2.43 -17.77
N ASN A 278 -6.25 3.31 -16.84
CA ASN A 278 -7.59 3.32 -16.27
C ASN A 278 -8.66 3.69 -17.31
N LEU A 279 -8.36 4.65 -18.20
CA LEU A 279 -9.27 5.02 -19.29
C LEU A 279 -9.47 3.87 -20.27
N PHE A 280 -8.38 3.20 -20.65
CA PHE A 280 -8.45 2.03 -21.53
C PHE A 280 -9.22 0.88 -20.87
N HIS A 281 -8.96 0.60 -19.59
CA HIS A 281 -9.71 -0.40 -18.83
C HIS A 281 -11.21 -0.08 -18.79
N MET A 282 -11.61 1.16 -18.48
CA MET A 282 -13.01 1.60 -18.49
C MET A 282 -13.70 1.53 -19.86
N LEU A 283 -12.94 1.56 -20.96
CA LEU A 283 -13.48 1.46 -22.32
C LEU A 283 -13.61 0.03 -22.82
N VAL A 284 -12.75 -0.87 -22.33
CA VAL A 284 -12.63 -2.26 -22.81
C VAL A 284 -13.39 -3.25 -21.92
N VAL A 285 -13.43 -2.99 -20.61
CA VAL A 285 -14.00 -3.87 -19.58
C VAL A 285 -15.23 -3.23 -18.97
#